data_AF-A0A9W9EU01-F1
#
_entry.id   AF-A0A9W9EU01-F1
#
_cell.length_a   1.000
_cell.length_b   1.000
_cell.length_c   1.000
_cell.angle_alpha   90.00
_cell.angle_beta   90.00
_cell.angle_gamma   90.00
#
_symmetry.space_group_name_H-M   'P 1'
#
loop_
_entity.id
_entity.type
_entity.pdbx_description
1 polymer ?
#
loop_
_entity_poly.entity_id
_entity_poly.type
_entity_poly.pdbx_seq_one_letter_code
_entity_poly.pdbx_strand_id
1 'polypeptide(L)'
;MNYFWEMIAQQRQNEVDPLWLAVFFMVMALALDNRSTAPTGPNHPFHGYTHQKLSDITNKYHAVSLKALYLGDAMATPRVRTIQTVILSNSFFQSSSAWRKADMMLNWNALAIRTAQLMGLHRLGNNPETMPPDDPAWPPGKNAVKRYMGLRVWMMVQWSDWMSASARFRCYTIHPDQCTSQVVDNVDDWELSPTEWQYTARPAQIVTSSSFEVYKWNIANMLRQTFDKLITYADRFSFSAGWFPHAMKG
;
A
#
# COMPACT_ATOMS: atom_id res chain seq x y z
N MET A 1 20.68 17.16 -12.53
CA MET A 1 19.70 16.06 -12.46
C MET A 1 19.75 15.39 -13.82
N ASN A 2 20.19 14.13 -13.92
CA ASN A 2 20.33 13.46 -15.22
C ASN A 2 18.98 12.88 -15.61
N TYR A 3 18.45 13.23 -16.77
CA TYR A 3 17.21 12.64 -17.26
C TYR A 3 17.44 11.21 -17.76
N PHE A 4 16.43 10.35 -17.69
CA PHE A 4 16.59 8.94 -18.09
C PHE A 4 17.01 8.77 -19.55
N TRP A 5 16.48 9.60 -20.46
CA TRP A 5 16.86 9.57 -21.88
C TRP A 5 18.33 9.97 -22.11
N GLU A 6 18.88 10.86 -21.28
CA GLU A 6 20.29 11.22 -21.33
C GLU A 6 21.18 10.07 -20.86
N MET A 7 20.75 9.35 -19.82
CA MET A 7 21.46 8.16 -19.35
C MET A 7 21.49 7.06 -20.42
N ILE A 8 20.39 6.86 -21.16
CA ILE A 8 20.37 5.92 -22.30
C ILE A 8 21.35 6.39 -23.40
N ALA A 9 21.32 7.67 -23.76
CA ALA A 9 22.22 8.23 -24.77
C ALA A 9 23.71 8.07 -24.37
N GLN A 10 24.00 8.09 -23.06
CA GLN A 10 25.33 7.89 -22.48
C GLN A 10 25.67 6.42 -22.20
N GLN A 11 24.83 5.45 -22.57
CA GLN A 11 24.98 4.02 -22.26
C GLN A 11 25.03 3.67 -20.76
N ARG A 12 24.48 4.54 -19.91
CA ARG A 12 24.43 4.42 -18.44
C ARG A 12 23.09 3.88 -17.93
N GLN A 13 22.27 3.29 -18.80
CA GLN A 13 20.96 2.76 -18.42
C GLN A 13 21.02 1.68 -17.31
N ASN A 14 22.15 0.99 -17.18
CA ASN A 14 22.37 -0.04 -16.16
C ASN A 14 22.62 0.51 -14.76
N GLU A 15 22.86 1.83 -14.61
CA GLU A 15 23.03 2.48 -13.31
C GLU A 15 21.69 2.75 -12.60
N VAL A 16 20.57 2.60 -13.30
CA VAL A 16 19.24 2.86 -12.74
C VAL A 16 18.82 1.70 -11.86
N ASP A 17 18.51 1.98 -10.59
CA ASP A 17 17.93 0.98 -9.68
C ASP A 17 16.62 0.42 -10.31
N PRO A 18 16.57 -0.90 -10.61
CA PRO A 18 15.40 -1.51 -11.24
C PRO A 18 14.12 -1.32 -10.43
N LEU A 19 14.19 -1.11 -9.11
CA LEU A 19 13.01 -0.87 -8.30
C LEU A 19 12.32 0.46 -8.61
N TRP A 20 13.04 1.48 -9.09
CA TRP A 20 12.40 2.70 -9.60
C TRP A 20 11.60 2.42 -10.87
N LEU A 21 12.13 1.58 -11.76
CA LEU A 21 11.42 1.14 -12.95
C LEU A 21 10.18 0.30 -12.56
N ALA A 22 10.30 -0.54 -11.53
CA ALA A 22 9.19 -1.34 -11.04
C ALA A 22 8.01 -0.46 -10.58
N VAL A 23 8.28 0.56 -9.76
CA VAL A 23 7.27 1.54 -9.32
C VAL A 23 6.68 2.27 -10.54
N PHE A 24 7.54 2.82 -11.41
CA PHE A 24 7.10 3.58 -12.58
C PHE A 24 6.17 2.78 -13.50
N PHE A 25 6.56 1.57 -13.90
CA PHE A 25 5.75 0.74 -14.79
C PHE A 25 4.44 0.28 -14.12
N MET A 26 4.42 0.09 -12.80
CA MET A 26 3.18 -0.23 -12.09
C MET A 26 2.22 0.96 -12.07
N VAL A 27 2.72 2.18 -11.84
CA VAL A 27 1.92 3.41 -11.95
C VAL A 27 1.33 3.55 -13.36
N MET A 28 2.15 3.34 -14.39
CA MET A 28 1.68 3.40 -15.79
C MET A 28 0.62 2.35 -16.10
N ALA A 29 0.77 1.13 -15.61
CA ALA A 29 -0.23 0.08 -15.78
C ALA A 29 -1.56 0.44 -15.09
N LEU A 30 -1.52 0.92 -13.85
CA LEU A 30 -2.72 1.36 -13.12
C LEU A 30 -3.43 2.53 -13.80
N ALA A 31 -2.67 3.52 -14.28
CA ALA A 31 -3.22 4.67 -14.99
C ALA A 31 -3.96 4.24 -16.28
N LEU A 32 -3.45 3.22 -16.97
CA LEU A 32 -4.11 2.65 -18.15
C LEU A 32 -5.28 1.74 -17.81
N ASP A 33 -5.26 1.02 -16.69
CA ASP A 33 -6.32 0.11 -16.25
C ASP A 33 -7.56 0.88 -15.75
N ASN A 34 -7.37 1.92 -14.94
CA ASN A 34 -8.44 2.72 -14.33
C ASN A 34 -9.14 3.69 -15.30
N ARG A 35 -8.93 3.56 -16.60
CA ARG A 35 -9.57 4.44 -17.59
C ARG A 35 -11.00 3.98 -17.89
N SER A 36 -11.93 4.91 -17.88
CA SER A 36 -13.33 4.62 -18.24
C SER A 36 -13.53 4.52 -19.76
N THR A 37 -12.72 5.21 -20.57
CA THR A 37 -12.88 5.28 -22.03
C THR A 37 -11.54 5.28 -22.76
N ALA A 38 -11.54 4.89 -24.04
CA ALA A 38 -10.38 5.10 -24.90
C ALA A 38 -10.09 6.60 -25.08
N PRO A 39 -8.82 7.01 -25.17
CA PRO A 39 -8.47 8.41 -25.33
C PRO A 39 -8.91 8.93 -26.70
N THR A 40 -9.69 10.01 -26.69
CA THR A 40 -10.29 10.63 -27.87
C THR A 40 -9.52 11.86 -28.37
N GLY A 41 -8.65 12.44 -27.54
CA GLY A 41 -7.91 13.65 -27.91
C GLY A 41 -6.76 13.36 -28.90
N PRO A 42 -6.58 14.15 -29.97
CA PRO A 42 -5.55 13.92 -30.99
C PRO A 42 -4.12 14.05 -30.45
N ASN A 43 -3.92 14.82 -29.37
CA ASN A 43 -2.61 15.00 -28.73
C ASN A 43 -2.30 13.92 -27.67
N HIS A 44 -3.19 12.95 -27.46
CA HIS A 44 -2.96 11.91 -26.47
C HIS A 44 -1.94 10.87 -27.00
N PRO A 45 -0.96 10.42 -26.20
CA PRO A 45 0.05 9.44 -26.63
C PRO A 45 -0.52 8.14 -27.19
N PHE A 46 -1.76 7.80 -26.82
CA PHE A 46 -2.47 6.61 -27.27
C PHE A 46 -3.68 6.92 -28.15
N HIS A 47 -3.73 8.09 -28.78
CA HIS A 47 -4.80 8.45 -29.71
C HIS A 47 -4.94 7.36 -30.81
N GLY A 48 -6.18 6.97 -31.10
CA GLY A 48 -6.49 5.92 -32.08
C GLY A 48 -6.22 4.48 -31.62
N TYR A 49 -5.84 4.25 -30.35
CA TYR A 49 -5.64 2.90 -29.84
C TYR A 49 -6.97 2.29 -29.39
N THR A 50 -7.22 1.04 -29.79
CA THR A 50 -8.40 0.29 -29.34
C THR A 50 -8.31 -0.10 -27.87
N HIS A 51 -9.45 -0.39 -27.24
CA HIS A 51 -9.49 -0.89 -25.87
C HIS A 51 -8.61 -2.14 -25.66
N GLN A 52 -8.63 -3.07 -26.63
CA GLN A 52 -7.81 -4.28 -26.61
C GLN A 52 -6.31 -3.96 -26.62
N LYS A 53 -5.87 -3.13 -27.57
CA LYS A 53 -4.45 -2.76 -27.70
C LYS A 53 -3.92 -2.11 -26.43
N LEU A 54 -4.73 -1.27 -25.81
CA LEU A 54 -4.39 -0.65 -24.55
C LEU A 54 -4.36 -1.64 -23.37
N SER A 55 -5.26 -2.62 -23.33
CA SER A 55 -5.21 -3.71 -22.34
C SER A 55 -3.92 -4.54 -22.49
N ASP A 56 -3.50 -4.82 -23.73
CA ASP A 56 -2.24 -5.52 -23.99
C ASP A 56 -1.02 -4.71 -23.49
N ILE A 57 -1.04 -3.38 -23.65
CA ILE A 57 0.00 -2.48 -23.13
C ILE A 57 -0.01 -2.47 -21.60
N THR A 58 -1.18 -2.37 -20.96
CA THR A 58 -1.33 -2.47 -19.51
C THR A 58 -0.68 -3.75 -18.98
N ASN A 59 -0.99 -4.89 -19.60
CA ASN A 59 -0.42 -6.19 -19.22
C ASN A 59 1.10 -6.24 -19.40
N LYS A 60 1.63 -5.63 -20.47
CA LYS A 60 3.08 -5.50 -20.69
C LYS A 60 3.74 -4.66 -19.61
N TYR A 61 3.18 -3.51 -19.24
CA TYR A 61 3.71 -2.66 -18.18
C TYR A 61 3.70 -3.37 -16.82
N HIS A 62 2.61 -4.04 -16.47
CA HIS A 62 2.56 -4.87 -15.27
C HIS A 62 3.63 -5.99 -15.30
N ALA A 63 3.80 -6.68 -16.44
CA ALA A 63 4.82 -7.73 -16.57
C ALA A 63 6.26 -7.18 -16.45
N VAL A 64 6.52 -5.99 -16.99
CA VAL A 64 7.82 -5.30 -16.85
C VAL A 64 8.05 -4.90 -15.39
N SER A 65 7.04 -4.37 -14.71
CA SER A 65 7.13 -4.02 -13.28
C SER A 65 7.52 -5.22 -12.42
N LEU A 66 6.87 -6.37 -12.61
CA LEU A 66 7.22 -7.60 -11.89
C LEU A 66 8.65 -8.07 -12.20
N LYS A 67 9.07 -8.05 -13.47
CA LYS A 67 10.46 -8.39 -13.82
C LYS A 67 11.47 -7.44 -13.18
N ALA A 68 11.16 -6.16 -13.13
CA ALA A 68 12.00 -5.15 -12.51
C ALA A 68 12.10 -5.34 -10.98
N LEU A 69 11.04 -5.82 -10.31
CA LEU A 69 11.11 -6.24 -8.90
C LEU A 69 12.11 -7.37 -8.69
N TYR A 70 12.09 -8.40 -9.55
CA TYR A 70 13.05 -9.50 -9.46
C TYR A 70 14.49 -9.07 -9.76
N LEU A 71 14.69 -8.27 -10.81
CA LEU A 71 16.02 -7.73 -11.17
C LEU A 71 16.56 -6.78 -10.08
N GLY A 72 15.66 -6.07 -9.42
CA GLY A 72 15.99 -5.22 -8.29
C GLY A 72 16.30 -6.00 -7.02
N ASP A 73 16.23 -7.32 -7.00
CA ASP A 73 16.44 -8.19 -5.84
C ASP A 73 15.55 -7.82 -4.64
N ALA A 74 14.25 -7.70 -4.91
CA ALA A 74 13.25 -7.29 -3.93
C ALA A 74 13.16 -8.19 -2.68
N MET A 75 13.69 -9.41 -2.74
CA MET A 75 13.65 -10.37 -1.63
C MET A 75 14.89 -10.33 -0.72
N ALA A 76 16.06 -9.91 -1.23
CA ALA A 76 17.27 -9.89 -0.41
C ALA A 76 17.42 -8.59 0.40
N THR A 77 17.25 -7.42 -0.25
CA THR A 77 17.53 -6.13 0.38
C THR A 77 16.25 -5.34 0.61
N PRO A 78 15.87 -5.07 1.88
CA PRO A 78 14.63 -4.37 2.18
C PRO A 78 14.71 -2.90 1.79
N ARG A 79 13.83 -2.48 0.86
CA ARG A 79 13.76 -1.12 0.32
C ARG A 79 12.31 -0.69 0.19
N VAL A 80 12.02 0.59 0.40
CA VAL A 80 10.63 1.09 0.37
C VAL A 80 9.98 0.92 -1.01
N ARG A 81 10.78 1.01 -2.09
CA ARG A 81 10.31 0.86 -3.47
C ARG A 81 9.70 -0.52 -3.74
N THR A 82 10.18 -1.56 -3.07
CA THR A 82 9.56 -2.89 -3.11
C THR A 82 8.14 -2.84 -2.55
N ILE A 83 7.98 -2.23 -1.37
CA ILE A 83 6.68 -2.10 -0.69
C ILE A 83 5.72 -1.26 -1.53
N GLN A 84 6.18 -0.12 -2.06
CA GLN A 84 5.40 0.75 -2.94
C GLN A 84 4.90 0.02 -4.18
N THR A 85 5.78 -0.75 -4.84
CA THR A 85 5.39 -1.51 -6.03
C THR A 85 4.32 -2.55 -5.68
N VAL A 86 4.48 -3.28 -4.58
CA VAL A 86 3.48 -4.27 -4.14
C VAL A 86 2.13 -3.62 -3.82
N ILE A 87 2.10 -2.48 -3.11
CA ILE A 87 0.85 -1.76 -2.81
C ILE A 87 0.12 -1.37 -4.11
N LEU A 88 0.86 -0.90 -5.11
CA LEU A 88 0.32 -0.58 -6.43
C LEU A 88 -0.17 -1.84 -7.16
N SER A 89 0.59 -2.94 -7.11
CA SER A 89 0.16 -4.23 -7.68
C SER A 89 -1.11 -4.77 -7.02
N ASN A 90 -1.27 -4.61 -5.69
CA ASN A 90 -2.48 -5.03 -4.99
C ASN A 90 -3.71 -4.27 -5.50
N SER A 91 -3.58 -2.96 -5.71
CA SER A 91 -4.64 -2.16 -6.33
C SER A 91 -4.99 -2.68 -7.73
N PHE A 92 -3.97 -3.02 -8.54
CA PHE A 92 -4.15 -3.54 -9.89
C PHE A 92 -4.87 -4.90 -9.91
N PHE A 93 -4.57 -5.80 -8.97
CA PHE A 93 -5.25 -7.09 -8.87
C PHE A 93 -6.71 -6.97 -8.41
N GLN A 94 -7.06 -5.91 -7.69
CA GLN A 94 -8.42 -5.63 -7.23
C GLN A 94 -9.28 -4.92 -8.29
N SER A 95 -8.69 -4.01 -9.07
CA SER A 95 -9.39 -3.22 -10.10
C SER A 95 -9.53 -3.96 -11.43
N SER A 96 -8.49 -4.69 -11.84
CA SER A 96 -8.49 -5.33 -13.14
C SER A 96 -9.51 -6.47 -13.18
N SER A 97 -10.05 -6.75 -14.37
CA SER A 97 -10.86 -7.95 -14.65
C SER A 97 -10.15 -9.27 -14.30
N ALA A 98 -8.89 -9.22 -13.87
CA ALA A 98 -8.09 -10.32 -13.36
C ALA A 98 -8.32 -10.62 -11.86
N TRP A 99 -9.58 -10.56 -11.38
CA TRP A 99 -10.01 -11.08 -10.07
C TRP A 99 -9.52 -12.53 -9.80
N ARG A 100 -9.10 -13.24 -10.85
CA ARG A 100 -8.47 -14.57 -10.83
C ARG A 100 -7.06 -14.62 -10.20
N LYS A 101 -6.51 -13.52 -9.66
CA LYS A 101 -5.18 -13.47 -9.05
C LYS A 101 -5.15 -13.07 -7.57
N ALA A 102 -6.28 -13.21 -6.85
CA ALA A 102 -6.35 -12.93 -5.41
C ALA A 102 -5.25 -13.67 -4.60
N ASP A 103 -4.92 -14.91 -4.95
CA ASP A 103 -3.88 -15.67 -4.25
C ASP A 103 -2.47 -15.10 -4.51
N MET A 104 -2.22 -14.55 -5.71
CA MET A 104 -0.97 -13.84 -6.00
C MET A 104 -0.86 -12.55 -5.19
N MET A 105 -1.97 -11.82 -5.05
CA MET A 105 -2.01 -10.61 -4.22
C MET A 105 -1.59 -10.91 -2.77
N LEU A 106 -2.05 -12.02 -2.19
CA LEU A 106 -1.66 -12.42 -0.83
C LEU A 106 -0.15 -12.70 -0.71
N ASN A 107 0.43 -13.41 -1.67
CA ASN A 107 1.87 -13.69 -1.69
C ASN A 107 2.70 -12.41 -1.79
N TRP A 108 2.31 -11.49 -2.66
CA TRP A 108 2.96 -10.19 -2.77
C TRP A 108 2.79 -9.37 -1.49
N ASN A 109 1.60 -9.39 -0.89
CA ASN A 109 1.34 -8.72 0.38
C ASN A 109 2.25 -9.27 1.49
N ALA A 110 2.44 -10.59 1.59
CA ALA A 110 3.37 -11.20 2.53
C ALA A 110 4.82 -10.70 2.35
N LEU A 111 5.27 -10.54 1.10
CA LEU A 111 6.57 -9.91 0.81
C LEU A 111 6.62 -8.47 1.35
N ALA A 112 5.61 -7.64 1.06
CA ALA A 112 5.56 -6.27 1.56
C ALA A 112 5.54 -6.19 3.10
N ILE A 113 4.78 -7.05 3.77
CA ILE A 113 4.75 -7.16 5.24
C ILE A 113 6.15 -7.46 5.75
N ARG A 114 6.82 -8.46 5.18
CA ARG A 114 8.16 -8.86 5.64
C ARG A 114 9.21 -7.78 5.36
N THR A 115 9.17 -7.15 4.19
CA THR A 115 10.05 -6.03 3.85
C THR A 115 9.84 -4.87 4.83
N ALA A 116 8.59 -4.48 5.10
CA ALA A 116 8.29 -3.40 6.04
C ALA A 116 8.72 -3.74 7.48
N GLN A 117 8.61 -5.00 7.90
CA GLN A 117 9.10 -5.47 9.19
C GLN A 117 10.62 -5.39 9.29
N LEU A 118 11.34 -5.83 8.25
CA LEU A 118 12.81 -5.74 8.17
C LEU A 118 13.30 -4.29 8.17
N MET A 119 12.54 -3.37 7.58
CA MET A 119 12.77 -1.92 7.67
C MET A 119 12.37 -1.31 9.02
N GLY A 120 11.79 -2.09 9.95
CA GLY A 120 11.36 -1.59 11.26
C GLY A 120 10.12 -0.70 11.24
N LEU A 121 9.39 -0.61 10.12
CA LEU A 121 8.27 0.34 9.96
C LEU A 121 7.09 0.07 10.89
N HIS A 122 6.98 -1.14 11.42
CA HIS A 122 6.00 -1.58 12.41
C HIS A 122 6.32 -1.16 13.85
N ARG A 123 7.53 -0.63 14.11
CA ARG A 123 8.04 -0.29 15.45
C ARG A 123 8.49 1.16 15.61
N LEU A 124 7.95 2.08 14.81
CA LEU A 124 8.35 3.49 14.85
C LEU A 124 7.83 4.24 16.08
N GLY A 125 6.89 3.66 16.84
CA GLY A 125 6.39 4.28 18.08
C GLY A 125 5.58 5.56 17.85
N ASN A 126 5.35 6.27 18.96
CA ASN A 126 4.75 7.61 19.00
C ASN A 126 5.80 8.73 19.02
N ASN A 127 7.08 8.40 19.16
CA ASN A 127 8.14 9.39 19.15
C ASN A 127 8.33 9.89 17.69
N PRO A 128 8.09 11.18 17.40
CA PRO A 128 8.27 11.73 16.06
C PRO A 128 9.75 11.72 15.62
N GLU A 129 10.67 11.57 16.57
CA GLU A 129 12.10 11.50 16.28
C GLU A 129 12.58 10.13 15.79
N THR A 130 11.81 9.08 16.05
CA THR A 130 12.15 7.71 15.63
C THR A 130 11.90 7.56 14.13
N MET A 131 12.96 7.62 13.34
CA MET A 131 12.89 7.58 11.88
C MET A 131 12.96 6.16 11.32
N PRO A 132 12.36 5.91 10.15
CA PRO A 132 12.68 4.71 9.39
C PRO A 132 14.13 4.75 8.90
N PRO A 133 14.70 3.63 8.41
CA PRO A 133 16.04 3.60 7.84
C PRO A 133 16.16 4.57 6.66
N ASP A 134 17.38 5.03 6.39
CA ASP A 134 17.65 5.83 5.18
C ASP A 134 17.40 4.99 3.92
N ASP A 135 16.71 5.59 2.96
CA ASP A 135 16.40 5.00 1.66
C ASP A 135 16.45 6.12 0.62
N PRO A 136 17.04 5.90 -0.57
CA PRO A 136 17.10 6.92 -1.64
C PRO A 136 15.74 7.48 -2.09
N ALA A 137 14.63 6.82 -1.76
CA ALA A 137 13.29 7.32 -2.05
C ALA A 137 12.79 8.39 -1.07
N TRP A 138 13.51 8.65 0.02
CA TRP A 138 13.15 9.64 1.03
C TRP A 138 14.27 10.67 1.22
N PRO A 139 13.94 11.90 1.67
CA PRO A 139 14.96 12.86 2.06
C PRO A 139 15.84 12.29 3.18
N PRO A 140 17.17 12.47 3.14
CA PRO A 140 18.08 11.88 4.11
C PRO A 140 17.90 12.47 5.51
N GLY A 141 18.32 11.73 6.53
CA GLY A 141 18.34 12.21 7.90
C GLY A 141 16.96 12.20 8.58
N LYS A 142 16.75 13.15 9.49
CA LYS A 142 15.58 13.23 10.36
C LYS A 142 14.66 14.35 9.89
N ASN A 143 13.56 13.99 9.24
CA ASN A 143 12.61 14.95 8.67
C ASN A 143 11.17 14.40 8.66
N ALA A 144 10.21 15.31 8.53
CA ALA A 144 8.78 15.03 8.64
C ALA A 144 8.32 14.16 7.48
N VAL A 145 8.76 14.48 6.24
CA VAL A 145 8.42 13.70 5.03
C VAL A 145 8.81 12.23 5.20
N LYS A 146 10.05 11.94 5.60
CA LYS A 146 10.55 10.57 5.77
C LYS A 146 9.76 9.81 6.84
N ARG A 147 9.56 10.43 8.02
CA ARG A 147 8.79 9.82 9.11
C ARG A 147 7.38 9.47 8.67
N TYR A 148 6.72 10.46 8.09
CA TYR A 148 5.32 10.40 7.71
C TYR A 148 5.10 9.40 6.56
N MET A 149 5.97 9.39 5.54
CA MET A 149 5.94 8.39 4.46
C MET A 149 6.19 6.97 4.97
N GLY A 150 7.10 6.79 5.94
CA GLY A 150 7.31 5.49 6.59
C GLY A 150 6.04 4.97 7.28
N LEU A 151 5.33 5.84 8.01
CA LEU A 151 4.04 5.50 8.61
C LEU A 151 2.97 5.20 7.56
N ARG A 152 2.85 6.04 6.53
CA ARG A 152 1.85 5.88 5.46
C ARG A 152 2.04 4.57 4.72
N VAL A 153 3.28 4.21 4.40
CA VAL A 153 3.61 2.92 3.75
C VAL A 153 3.24 1.75 4.67
N TRP A 154 3.62 1.79 5.96
CA TRP A 154 3.25 0.74 6.91
C TRP A 154 1.73 0.59 7.04
N MET A 155 1.03 1.71 7.17
CA MET A 155 -0.43 1.76 7.28
C MET A 155 -1.11 1.15 6.06
N MET A 156 -0.59 1.39 4.85
CA MET A 156 -1.13 0.81 3.62
C MET A 156 -0.91 -0.70 3.53
N VAL A 157 0.22 -1.21 4.04
CA VAL A 157 0.45 -2.66 4.15
C VAL A 157 -0.51 -3.28 5.16
N GLN A 158 -0.68 -2.64 6.32
CA GLN A 158 -1.64 -3.06 7.34
C GLN A 158 -3.08 -3.06 6.83
N TRP A 159 -3.48 -2.01 6.10
CA TRP A 159 -4.75 -1.93 5.39
C TRP A 159 -4.93 -3.14 4.47
N SER A 160 -3.96 -3.41 3.59
CA SER A 160 -4.06 -4.51 2.64
C SER A 160 -4.19 -5.87 3.33
N ASP A 161 -3.46 -6.12 4.42
CA ASP A 161 -3.52 -7.37 5.18
C ASP A 161 -4.88 -7.53 5.90
N TRP A 162 -5.30 -6.52 6.65
CA TRP A 162 -6.54 -6.57 7.43
C TRP A 162 -7.80 -6.56 6.56
N MET A 163 -7.80 -5.84 5.44
CA MET A 163 -8.89 -5.91 4.45
C MET A 163 -8.97 -7.28 3.77
N SER A 164 -7.84 -7.99 3.66
CA SER A 164 -7.80 -9.33 3.08
C SER A 164 -8.29 -10.43 4.04
N ALA A 165 -8.46 -10.12 5.33
CA ALA A 165 -9.05 -10.97 6.37
C ALA A 165 -10.56 -11.19 6.19
N SER A 166 -10.97 -11.47 4.96
CA SER A 166 -12.32 -11.78 4.54
C SER A 166 -12.72 -13.21 4.92
N ALA A 167 -14.01 -13.52 4.78
CA ALA A 167 -14.57 -14.85 4.98
C ALA A 167 -13.90 -15.95 4.12
N ARG A 168 -13.22 -15.57 3.02
CA ARG A 168 -12.53 -16.49 2.11
C ARG A 168 -11.22 -17.01 2.68
N PHE A 169 -10.37 -16.15 3.22
CA PHE A 169 -9.02 -16.52 3.67
C PHE A 169 -8.95 -16.74 5.18
N ARG A 170 -9.84 -16.09 5.94
CA ARG A 170 -9.98 -16.22 7.40
C ARG A 170 -8.66 -16.09 8.16
N CYS A 171 -7.75 -15.26 7.69
CA CYS A 171 -6.52 -14.93 8.40
C CYS A 171 -6.02 -13.54 8.01
N TYR A 172 -5.24 -12.96 8.90
CA TYR A 172 -4.34 -11.83 8.65
C TYR A 172 -2.98 -12.15 9.27
N THR A 173 -1.94 -11.48 8.82
CA THR A 173 -0.56 -11.76 9.27
C THR A 173 -0.07 -10.74 10.30
N ILE A 174 -0.55 -9.50 10.23
CA ILE A 174 -0.12 -8.40 11.10
C ILE A 174 -0.93 -8.41 12.38
N HIS A 175 -0.34 -8.93 13.46
CA HIS A 175 -0.93 -8.86 14.79
C HIS A 175 -0.79 -7.44 15.38
N PRO A 176 -1.88 -6.82 15.86
CA PRO A 176 -1.84 -5.45 16.40
C PRO A 176 -0.86 -5.31 17.57
N ASP A 177 -0.85 -6.26 18.51
CA ASP A 177 0.02 -6.20 19.71
C ASP A 177 1.52 -6.29 19.39
N GLN A 178 1.89 -6.68 18.17
CA GLN A 178 3.29 -6.74 17.73
C GLN A 178 3.76 -5.44 17.06
N CYS A 179 2.86 -4.46 16.93
CA CYS A 179 3.07 -3.21 16.22
C CYS A 179 3.00 -2.04 17.21
N THR A 180 4.04 -1.20 17.23
CA THR A 180 4.08 -0.02 18.10
C THR A 180 4.03 1.29 17.32
N SER A 181 4.11 1.26 15.98
CA SER A 181 3.96 2.44 15.14
C SER A 181 2.61 3.12 15.34
N GLN A 182 2.65 4.44 15.55
CA GLN A 182 1.45 5.26 15.55
C GLN A 182 0.71 5.25 14.19
N VAL A 183 -0.55 5.63 14.22
CA VAL A 183 -1.33 5.91 13.00
C VAL A 183 -0.81 7.19 12.36
N VAL A 184 -0.98 7.33 11.03
CA VAL A 184 -0.67 8.59 10.35
C VAL A 184 -1.52 9.73 10.90
N ASP A 185 -0.91 10.90 11.04
CA ASP A 185 -1.61 12.11 11.43
C ASP A 185 -2.42 12.70 10.26
N ASN A 186 -3.45 13.46 10.60
CA ASN A 186 -4.24 14.23 9.64
C ASN A 186 -3.52 15.55 9.33
N VAL A 187 -2.72 15.56 8.26
CA VAL A 187 -1.87 16.70 7.84
C VAL A 187 -1.95 16.90 6.34
N ASP A 188 -1.68 18.11 5.87
CA ASP A 188 -1.50 18.36 4.46
C ASP A 188 -0.09 17.99 4.00
N ASP A 189 0.03 17.28 2.87
CA ASP A 189 1.31 16.75 2.39
C ASP A 189 2.33 17.87 2.11
N TRP A 190 1.85 19.06 1.73
CA TRP A 190 2.68 20.23 1.46
C TRP A 190 3.21 20.93 2.72
N GLU A 191 2.68 20.62 3.90
CA GLU A 191 3.18 21.13 5.19
C GLU A 191 4.34 20.28 5.75
N LEU A 192 4.60 19.10 5.16
CA LEU A 192 5.66 18.21 5.60
C LEU A 192 7.02 18.72 5.11
N SER A 193 7.89 19.08 6.06
CA SER A 193 9.25 19.54 5.75
C SER A 193 10.19 18.38 5.38
N PRO A 194 11.00 18.50 4.32
CA PRO A 194 12.04 17.53 3.98
C PRO A 194 13.30 17.68 4.84
N THR A 195 13.40 18.71 5.68
CA THR A 195 14.57 19.02 6.52
C THR A 195 14.25 19.04 8.00
N GLU A 196 13.04 19.46 8.38
CA GLU A 196 12.58 19.53 9.77
C GLU A 196 11.66 18.36 10.07
N TRP A 197 11.70 17.85 11.29
CA TRP A 197 10.90 16.69 11.69
C TRP A 197 9.56 17.07 12.31
N GLN A 198 9.45 18.30 12.77
CA GLN A 198 8.25 18.85 13.39
C GLN A 198 7.20 19.17 12.32
N TYR A 199 5.95 18.84 12.62
CA TYR A 199 4.78 19.29 11.86
C TYR A 199 3.58 19.33 12.83
N THR A 200 2.50 20.00 12.42
CA THR A 200 1.30 20.12 13.25
C THR A 200 0.17 19.27 12.67
N ALA A 201 -0.31 18.30 13.43
CA ALA A 201 -1.50 17.53 13.08
C ALA A 201 -2.76 18.38 13.23
N ARG A 202 -3.70 18.23 12.29
CA ARG A 202 -5.00 18.89 12.37
C ARG A 202 -6.06 17.97 12.99
N PRO A 203 -7.09 18.51 13.66
CA PRO A 203 -8.21 17.71 14.15
C PRO A 203 -8.91 16.93 13.02
N ALA A 204 -9.53 15.79 13.36
CA ALA A 204 -10.18 14.91 12.39
C ALA A 204 -11.35 15.56 11.61
N GLN A 205 -11.91 16.65 12.14
CA GLN A 205 -12.99 17.42 11.53
C GLN A 205 -12.52 18.28 10.34
N ILE A 206 -11.22 18.55 10.23
CA ILE A 206 -10.63 19.32 9.14
C ILE A 206 -10.16 18.37 8.05
N VAL A 207 -10.68 18.54 6.84
CA VAL A 207 -10.23 17.77 5.68
C VAL A 207 -8.83 18.23 5.28
N THR A 208 -7.92 17.27 5.13
CA THR A 208 -6.55 17.44 4.65
C THR A 208 -6.24 16.40 3.58
N SER A 209 -5.07 16.53 2.97
CA SER A 209 -4.50 15.54 2.05
C SER A 209 -4.47 14.12 2.63
N SER A 210 -4.31 14.01 3.96
CA SER A 210 -4.16 12.73 4.67
C SER A 210 -5.45 12.20 5.29
N SER A 211 -6.56 12.95 5.25
CA SER A 211 -7.80 12.54 5.93
C SER A 211 -8.28 11.17 5.45
N PHE A 212 -8.19 10.90 4.15
CA PHE A 212 -8.62 9.62 3.60
C PHE A 212 -7.77 8.44 4.10
N GLU A 213 -6.48 8.65 4.33
CA GLU A 213 -5.58 7.62 4.88
C GLU A 213 -5.94 7.29 6.33
N VAL A 214 -6.26 8.31 7.14
CA VAL A 214 -6.78 8.11 8.50
C VAL A 214 -8.09 7.31 8.50
N TYR A 215 -9.01 7.61 7.59
CA TYR A 215 -10.26 6.87 7.45
C TYR A 215 -10.05 5.41 7.03
N LYS A 216 -9.14 5.13 6.09
CA LYS A 216 -8.78 3.75 5.72
C LYS A 216 -8.33 2.99 6.96
N TRP A 217 -7.40 3.54 7.74
CA TRP A 217 -6.93 2.84 8.93
C TRP A 217 -8.07 2.48 9.88
N ASN A 218 -8.98 3.42 10.14
CA ASN A 218 -10.15 3.19 11.00
C ASN A 218 -11.03 2.03 10.49
N ILE A 219 -11.31 2.01 9.18
CA ILE A 219 -12.11 0.95 8.56
C ILE A 219 -11.41 -0.42 8.68
N ALA A 220 -10.12 -0.51 8.35
CA ALA A 220 -9.38 -1.77 8.47
C ALA A 220 -9.29 -2.25 9.91
N ASN A 221 -9.07 -1.36 10.87
CA ASN A 221 -9.04 -1.71 12.29
C ASN A 221 -10.40 -2.25 12.75
N MET A 222 -11.50 -1.62 12.34
CA MET A 222 -12.86 -2.07 12.66
C MET A 222 -13.16 -3.46 12.06
N LEU A 223 -12.77 -3.69 10.81
CA LEU A 223 -12.94 -4.98 10.14
C LEU A 223 -12.12 -6.08 10.84
N ARG A 224 -10.86 -5.81 11.16
CA ARG A 224 -10.02 -6.73 11.93
C ARG A 224 -10.62 -7.05 13.32
N GLN A 225 -11.11 -6.05 14.05
CA GLN A 225 -11.79 -6.27 15.34
C GLN A 225 -13.06 -7.12 15.19
N THR A 226 -13.81 -6.90 14.11
CA THR A 226 -15.01 -7.68 13.81
C THR A 226 -14.64 -9.12 13.48
N PHE A 227 -13.60 -9.31 12.67
CA PHE A 227 -13.05 -10.62 12.35
C PHE A 227 -12.62 -11.38 13.62
N ASP A 228 -11.88 -10.74 14.52
CA ASP A 228 -11.48 -11.34 15.79
C ASP A 228 -12.69 -11.79 16.62
N LYS A 229 -13.68 -10.91 16.78
CA LYS A 229 -14.87 -11.21 17.61
C LYS A 229 -15.72 -12.33 17.04
N LEU A 230 -15.89 -12.38 15.71
CA LEU A 230 -16.83 -13.30 15.07
C LEU A 230 -16.20 -14.62 14.63
N ILE A 231 -14.91 -14.63 14.29
CA ILE A 231 -14.23 -15.78 13.71
C ILE A 231 -13.20 -16.35 14.68
N THR A 232 -12.28 -15.52 15.19
CA THR A 232 -11.17 -15.98 16.05
C THR A 232 -11.63 -16.37 17.45
N TYR A 233 -12.56 -15.61 18.02
CA TYR A 233 -13.09 -15.81 19.38
C TYR A 233 -14.60 -16.10 19.36
N ALA A 234 -15.06 -16.85 18.36
CA ALA A 234 -16.49 -17.17 18.18
C ALA A 234 -17.10 -17.85 19.43
N ASP A 235 -16.30 -18.60 20.18
CA ASP A 235 -16.64 -19.24 21.45
C ASP A 235 -16.96 -18.25 22.59
N ARG A 236 -16.43 -17.03 22.51
CA ARG A 236 -16.74 -15.93 23.45
C ARG A 236 -17.92 -15.09 23.01
N PHE A 237 -18.46 -15.33 21.82
CA PHE A 237 -19.62 -14.65 21.28
C PHE A 237 -20.91 -15.38 21.71
N SER A 238 -21.15 -15.46 23.02
CA SER A 238 -22.43 -15.95 23.53
C SER A 238 -23.44 -14.80 23.49
N PHE A 239 -24.51 -14.92 22.70
CA PHE A 239 -25.75 -14.26 23.07
C PHE A 239 -26.15 -14.86 24.41
N SER A 240 -26.25 -14.06 25.47
CA SER A 240 -26.95 -14.52 26.66
C SER A 240 -28.35 -14.91 26.19
N ALA A 241 -28.71 -16.18 26.35
CA ALA A 241 -30.03 -16.72 26.03
C ALA A 241 -31.09 -16.19 27.03
N GLY A 242 -31.10 -14.88 27.28
CA GLY A 242 -31.94 -14.20 28.26
C GLY A 242 -33.21 -13.56 27.68
N TRP A 243 -33.47 -13.71 26.38
CA TRP A 243 -34.58 -13.02 25.70
C TRP A 243 -35.72 -13.94 25.21
N PHE A 244 -35.78 -15.19 25.66
CA PHE A 244 -37.00 -16.01 25.53
C PHE A 244 -37.54 -16.39 26.92
N PRO A 245 -38.32 -15.51 27.58
CA PRO A 245 -39.17 -15.94 28.67
C PRO A 245 -40.35 -16.71 28.07
N HIS A 246 -40.41 -18.00 28.38
CA HIS A 246 -41.57 -18.90 28.25
C HIS A 246 -42.11 -19.22 26.85
N ALA A 247 -41.83 -20.45 26.40
CA ALA A 247 -42.81 -21.22 25.62
C ALA A 247 -42.72 -22.72 26.00
N MET A 248 -43.61 -23.07 26.93
CA MET A 248 -44.34 -24.34 27.09
C MET A 248 -43.58 -25.68 27.06
N LYS A 249 -43.48 -26.28 28.25
CA LYS A 249 -43.63 -27.73 28.42
C LYS A 249 -45.03 -28.13 27.95
N GLY A 250 -45.09 -29.07 27.02
CA GLY A 250 -46.22 -29.96 26.74
C GLY A 250 -45.70 -31.38 26.72
#